data_AF-A0A1E7INX3-F1
#
_entry.id   AF-A0A1E7INX3-F1
#
_cell.length_a   1.000
_cell.length_b   1.000
_cell.length_c   1.000
_cell.angle_alpha   90.00
_cell.angle_beta   90.00
_cell.angle_gamma   90.00
#
_symmetry.space_group_name_H-M   'P 1'
#
loop_
_entity.id
_entity.type
_entity.pdbx_description
1 polymer ?
#
loop_
_entity_poly.entity_id
_entity_poly.type
_entity_poly.pdbx_seq_one_letter_code
_entity_poly.pdbx_strand_id
1 'polypeptide(L)'
;MKKMTFSFIWFVSFLLLLLVCDQFLLRYPGKDLPLLNDFQQFYQDFRQRLIKLENQRSAPEIETATTVEEVLAIRAQEVTQATPAAAETRYLYLDEQGALNFADRFDEIPAAFRHSAKPLGQ
;
A
#
# COMPACT_ATOMS: atom_id res chain seq x y z
N MET A 1 15.50 -44.95 9.97
CA MET A 1 16.11 -43.69 9.52
C MET A 1 15.96 -43.41 8.02
N LYS A 2 16.08 -44.40 7.11
CA LYS A 2 15.90 -44.21 5.65
C LYS A 2 14.59 -43.52 5.22
N LYS A 3 13.49 -43.78 5.94
CA LYS A 3 12.19 -43.14 5.68
C LYS A 3 12.18 -41.64 6.06
N MET A 4 12.83 -41.27 7.16
CA MET A 4 12.98 -39.86 7.57
C MET A 4 13.88 -39.08 6.64
N THR A 5 15.01 -39.67 6.19
CA THR A 5 15.89 -39.01 5.21
C THR A 5 15.19 -38.84 3.86
N PHE A 6 14.34 -39.80 3.47
CA PHE A 6 13.53 -39.69 2.26
C PHE A 6 12.49 -38.56 2.35
N SER A 7 11.76 -38.45 3.48
CA SER A 7 10.85 -37.33 3.71
C SER A 7 11.58 -35.99 3.77
N PHE A 8 12.78 -35.94 4.36
CA PHE A 8 13.59 -34.73 4.42
C PHE A 8 14.04 -34.27 3.03
N ILE A 9 14.51 -35.19 2.18
CA ILE A 9 14.86 -34.89 0.78
C ILE A 9 13.64 -34.35 0.03
N TRP A 10 12.46 -34.95 0.23
CA TRP A 10 11.23 -34.48 -0.37
C TRP A 10 10.84 -33.08 0.10
N PHE A 11 11.01 -32.78 1.39
CA PHE A 11 10.77 -31.47 1.97
C PHE A 11 11.73 -30.41 1.43
N VAL A 12 13.03 -30.72 1.33
CA VAL A 12 14.03 -29.82 0.74
C VAL A 12 13.74 -29.58 -0.74
N SER A 13 13.37 -30.63 -1.48
CA SER A 13 12.97 -30.50 -2.89
C SER A 13 11.73 -29.62 -3.04
N PHE A 14 10.77 -29.75 -2.13
CA PHE A 14 9.58 -28.90 -2.12
C PHE A 14 9.92 -27.43 -1.82
N LEU A 15 10.80 -27.17 -0.84
CA LEU A 15 11.32 -25.83 -0.58
C LEU A 15 12.04 -25.23 -1.79
N LEU A 16 12.84 -26.04 -2.48
CA LEU A 16 13.55 -25.60 -3.68
C LEU A 16 12.56 -25.25 -4.80
N LEU A 17 11.50 -26.05 -4.97
CA LEU A 17 10.42 -25.75 -5.91
C LEU A 17 9.75 -24.40 -5.59
N LEU A 18 9.41 -24.16 -4.33
CA LEU A 18 8.85 -22.88 -3.89
C LEU A 18 9.79 -21.71 -4.20
N LEU A 19 11.09 -21.89 -3.97
CA LEU A 19 12.09 -20.87 -4.27
C LEU A 19 12.18 -20.58 -5.78
N VAL A 20 12.06 -21.60 -6.62
CA VAL A 20 12.00 -21.42 -8.08
C VAL A 20 10.73 -20.65 -8.47
N CYS A 21 9.58 -20.97 -7.88
CA CYS A 21 8.33 -20.23 -8.13
C CYS A 21 8.42 -18.77 -7.68
N ASP A 22 8.99 -18.48 -6.51
CA ASP A 22 9.25 -17.12 -6.03
C ASP A 22 10.12 -16.34 -7.03
N GLN A 23 11.23 -16.94 -7.46
CA GLN A 23 12.13 -16.34 -8.44
C GLN A 23 11.48 -16.15 -9.81
N PHE A 24 10.60 -17.06 -10.22
CA PHE A 24 9.81 -16.95 -11.44
C PHE A 24 8.88 -15.73 -11.38
N LEU A 25 8.16 -15.54 -10.27
CA LEU A 25 7.30 -14.37 -10.08
C LEU A 25 8.07 -13.04 -10.04
N LEU A 26 9.32 -13.05 -9.58
CA LEU A 26 10.16 -11.86 -9.51
C LEU A 26 10.83 -11.49 -10.84
N ARG A 27 11.24 -12.49 -11.65
CA ARG A 27 12.18 -12.27 -12.76
C ARG A 27 11.70 -12.76 -14.12
N TYR A 28 10.54 -13.41 -14.21
CA TYR A 28 10.10 -13.97 -15.48
C TYR A 28 9.83 -12.87 -16.52
N PRO A 29 10.55 -12.86 -17.66
CA PRO A 29 10.50 -11.78 -18.63
C PRO A 29 9.33 -11.88 -19.62
N GLY A 30 8.47 -12.90 -19.50
CA GLY A 30 7.30 -13.08 -20.38
C GLY A 30 6.20 -12.08 -20.06
N LYS A 31 6.42 -10.83 -20.48
CA LYS A 31 5.54 -9.67 -20.33
C LYS A 31 4.35 -9.67 -21.31
N ASP A 32 4.18 -10.73 -22.08
CA ASP A 32 3.23 -10.78 -23.19
C ASP A 32 1.80 -11.15 -22.74
N LEU A 33 1.62 -11.59 -21.49
CA LEU A 33 0.30 -11.84 -20.91
C LEU A 33 -0.04 -10.75 -19.88
N PRO A 34 -1.06 -9.90 -20.13
CA PRO A 34 -1.40 -8.78 -19.24
C PRO A 34 -1.75 -9.24 -17.82
N LEU A 35 -2.47 -10.36 -17.69
CA LEU A 35 -2.84 -10.93 -16.40
C LEU A 35 -1.63 -11.34 -15.55
N LEU A 36 -0.57 -11.84 -16.20
CA LEU A 36 0.64 -12.28 -15.49
C LEU A 36 1.42 -11.07 -14.98
N ASN A 37 1.45 -9.98 -15.75
CA ASN A 37 2.13 -8.75 -15.38
C ASN A 37 1.47 -8.08 -14.17
N ASP A 38 0.14 -7.98 -14.16
CA ASP A 38 -0.61 -7.40 -13.03
C ASP A 38 -0.38 -8.20 -11.74
N PHE A 39 -0.39 -9.54 -11.84
CA PHE A 39 -0.13 -10.42 -10.72
C PHE A 39 1.31 -10.30 -10.20
N GLN A 40 2.30 -10.21 -11.10
CA GLN A 40 3.70 -10.00 -10.72
C GLN A 40 3.90 -8.66 -10.01
N GLN A 41 3.30 -7.59 -10.52
CA GLN A 41 3.38 -6.26 -9.93
C GLN A 41 2.76 -6.24 -8.52
N PHE A 42 1.57 -6.84 -8.36
CA PHE A 42 0.94 -7.00 -7.05
C PHE A 42 1.82 -7.80 -6.08
N TYR A 43 2.37 -8.94 -6.54
CA TYR A 43 3.22 -9.81 -5.72
C TYR A 43 4.49 -9.10 -5.26
N GLN A 44 5.13 -8.33 -6.15
CA GLN A 44 6.33 -7.54 -5.83
C GLN A 44 6.04 -6.44 -4.80
N ASP A 45 4.95 -5.68 -4.98
CA ASP A 45 4.54 -4.63 -4.03
C ASP A 45 4.23 -5.23 -2.65
N PHE A 46 3.47 -6.33 -2.61
CA PHE A 46 3.17 -7.05 -1.37
C PHE A 46 4.44 -7.49 -0.63
N ARG A 47 5.39 -8.11 -1.34
CA ARG A 47 6.66 -8.57 -0.77
C ARG A 47 7.50 -7.42 -0.21
N GLN A 48 7.57 -6.29 -0.92
CA GLN A 48 8.29 -5.10 -0.46
C GLN A 48 7.67 -4.53 0.81
N ARG A 49 6.33 -4.45 0.88
CA ARG A 49 5.61 -4.00 2.08
C ARG A 49 5.88 -4.89 3.26
N LEU A 50 5.86 -6.21 3.07
CA LEU A 50 6.13 -7.19 4.13
C LEU A 50 7.53 -7.02 4.73
N ILE A 51 8.55 -6.87 3.88
CA ILE A 51 9.94 -6.60 4.32
C ILE A 51 10.03 -5.25 5.03
N LYS A 52 9.33 -4.22 4.54
CA LYS A 52 9.30 -2.90 5.17
C LYS A 52 8.67 -2.96 6.57
N LEU A 53 7.58 -3.70 6.74
CA LEU A 53 6.93 -3.95 8.03
C LEU A 53 7.87 -4.68 9.02
N GLU A 54 8.58 -5.69 8.54
CA GLU A 54 9.56 -6.41 9.35
C GLU A 54 10.74 -5.50 9.78
N ASN A 55 11.24 -4.68 8.87
CA ASN A 55 12.29 -3.71 9.16
C ASN A 55 11.83 -2.62 10.14
N GLN A 56 10.57 -2.17 10.05
CA GLN A 56 9.98 -1.22 11.01
C GLN A 56 9.80 -1.83 12.40
N ARG A 57 9.53 -3.14 12.47
CA ARG A 57 9.44 -3.87 13.75
C ARG A 57 10.80 -4.14 14.39
N SER A 58 11.85 -4.23 13.57
CA SER A 58 13.21 -4.59 14.00
C SER A 58 14.14 -3.39 14.16
N ALA A 59 13.72 -2.20 13.72
CA ALA A 59 14.45 -0.97 13.98
C ALA A 59 14.43 -0.69 15.50
N PRO A 60 15.59 -0.46 16.15
CA PRO A 60 15.58 0.08 17.49
C PRO A 60 14.86 1.42 17.46
N GLU A 61 14.08 1.68 18.50
CA GLU A 61 13.42 2.94 18.81
C GLU A 61 14.48 4.05 18.97
N ILE A 62 15.09 4.49 17.88
CA ILE A 62 15.95 5.66 17.86
C ILE A 62 15.01 6.86 17.78
N GLU A 63 14.65 7.34 18.96
CA GLU A 63 14.65 8.77 19.31
C GLU A 63 14.22 9.75 18.20
N THR A 64 13.06 9.52 17.60
CA THR A 64 12.17 10.62 17.19
C THR A 64 10.77 10.29 17.66
N ALA A 65 10.63 10.13 18.98
CA ALA A 65 9.34 10.22 19.64
C ALA A 65 8.89 11.69 19.61
N THR A 66 8.55 12.19 18.43
CA THR A 66 7.40 13.10 18.33
C THR A 66 6.23 12.15 18.48
N THR A 67 5.76 11.97 19.71
CA THR A 67 4.65 11.07 20.00
C THR A 67 3.50 11.42 19.08
N VAL A 68 2.72 10.42 18.65
CA VAL A 68 1.53 10.65 17.82
C VAL A 68 0.64 11.71 18.47
N GLU A 69 0.64 11.80 19.80
CA GLU A 69 -0.03 12.83 20.60
C GLU A 69 0.53 14.25 20.40
N GLU A 70 1.84 14.43 20.22
CA GLU A 70 2.44 15.75 19.94
C GLU A 70 2.19 16.19 18.49
N VAL A 71 2.27 15.27 17.52
CA VAL A 71 1.87 15.56 16.12
C VAL A 71 0.36 15.84 16.03
N LEU A 72 -0.46 15.12 16.81
CA LEU A 72 -1.89 15.36 16.90
C LEU A 72 -2.20 16.67 17.62
N ALA A 73 -1.42 17.06 18.63
CA ALA A 73 -1.56 18.35 19.33
C ALA A 73 -1.19 19.53 18.42
N ILE A 74 -0.10 19.43 17.65
CA ILE A 74 0.30 20.43 16.67
C ILE A 74 -0.76 20.56 15.57
N ARG A 75 -1.25 19.43 15.04
CA ARG A 75 -2.38 19.44 14.08
C ARG A 75 -3.69 19.92 14.69
N ALA A 76 -3.98 19.60 15.96
CA ALA A 76 -5.19 20.07 16.63
C ALA A 76 -5.15 21.59 16.87
N GLN A 77 -3.96 22.14 17.15
CA GLN A 77 -3.72 23.58 17.27
C GLN A 77 -3.88 24.30 15.91
N GLU A 78 -3.43 23.68 14.80
CA GLU A 78 -3.68 24.18 13.44
C GLU A 78 -5.17 24.07 13.04
N VAL A 79 -5.88 23.03 13.49
CA VAL A 79 -7.31 22.81 13.22
C VAL A 79 -8.21 23.75 14.02
N THR A 80 -7.79 24.27 15.18
CA THR A 80 -8.61 25.24 15.96
C THR A 80 -8.59 26.66 15.41
N GLN A 81 -7.71 26.98 14.45
CA GLN A 81 -7.74 28.25 13.71
C GLN A 81 -8.45 28.15 12.35
N ALA A 82 -8.85 26.96 11.92
CA ALA A 82 -9.74 26.79 10.78
C ALA A 82 -11.20 26.87 11.26
N THR A 83 -11.82 28.02 11.01
CA THR A 83 -13.26 28.30 11.14
C THR A 83 -14.12 27.08 10.78
N PRO A 84 -15.12 26.70 11.61
CA PRO A 84 -15.97 25.55 11.34
C PRO A 84 -16.93 25.89 10.20
N ALA A 85 -16.52 25.58 8.97
CA ALA A 85 -17.42 25.62 7.82
C ALA A 85 -18.12 24.26 7.71
N ALA A 86 -19.43 24.31 7.95
CA ALA A 86 -20.49 23.40 7.58
C ALA A 86 -20.12 22.04 6.97
N ALA A 87 -20.73 20.98 7.51
CA ALA A 87 -20.84 19.68 6.88
C ALA A 87 -21.48 19.81 5.49
N GLU A 88 -20.66 20.05 4.48
CA GLU A 88 -21.03 20.05 3.07
C GLU A 88 -20.36 18.85 2.42
N THR A 89 -21.12 18.18 1.56
CA THR A 89 -20.78 16.93 0.89
C THR A 89 -19.33 16.90 0.39
N ARG A 90 -18.49 16.06 1.00
CA ARG A 90 -17.10 15.86 0.58
C ARG A 90 -17.07 15.07 -0.73
N TYR A 91 -16.24 15.46 -1.68
CA TYR A 91 -16.06 14.80 -2.97
C TYR A 91 -14.75 14.02 -3.02
N LEU A 92 -14.75 12.92 -3.77
CA LEU A 92 -13.60 12.06 -4.07
C LEU A 92 -13.39 11.98 -5.57
N TYR A 93 -12.19 12.25 -6.05
CA TYR A 93 -11.86 12.22 -7.48
C TYR A 93 -10.50 11.55 -7.73
N LEU A 94 -10.27 11.13 -8.97
CA LEU A 94 -9.02 10.55 -9.43
C LEU A 94 -8.25 11.56 -10.27
N ASP A 95 -6.93 11.64 -10.05
CA ASP A 95 -6.03 12.42 -10.90
C ASP A 95 -5.46 11.60 -12.08
N GLU A 96 -4.61 12.23 -12.91
CA GLU A 96 -3.97 11.58 -14.06
C GLU A 96 -3.05 10.42 -13.68
N GLN A 97 -2.57 10.41 -12.45
CA GLN A 97 -1.70 9.38 -11.90
C GLN A 97 -2.51 8.24 -11.23
N GLY A 98 -3.84 8.35 -11.21
CA GLY A 98 -4.74 7.39 -10.57
C GLY A 98 -4.76 7.49 -9.05
N ALA A 99 -4.29 8.60 -8.47
CA ALA A 99 -4.35 8.83 -7.04
C ALA A 99 -5.73 9.36 -6.62
N LEU A 100 -6.18 8.93 -5.44
CA LEU A 100 -7.44 9.34 -4.85
C LEU A 100 -7.26 10.64 -4.07
N ASN A 101 -8.02 11.66 -4.46
CA ASN A 101 -8.00 12.99 -3.86
C ASN A 101 -9.38 13.35 -3.29
N PHE A 102 -9.38 14.18 -2.24
CA PHE A 102 -10.59 14.67 -1.58
C PHE A 102 -10.72 16.17 -1.77
N ALA A 103 -11.94 16.66 -1.98
CA ALA A 103 -12.28 18.07 -2.01
C ALA A 103 -13.52 18.30 -1.16
N ASP A 104 -13.59 19.40 -0.43
CA ASP A 104 -14.77 19.70 0.39
C ASP A 104 -15.89 20.30 -0.47
N ARG A 105 -15.55 20.90 -1.63
CA ARG A 105 -16.52 21.39 -2.63
C ARG A 105 -16.20 20.91 -4.03
N PHE A 106 -17.24 20.73 -4.85
CA PHE A 106 -17.06 20.32 -6.25
C PHE A 106 -16.25 21.33 -7.08
N ASP A 107 -16.36 22.62 -6.75
CA ASP A 107 -15.64 23.70 -7.46
C ASP A 107 -14.12 23.64 -7.26
N GLU A 108 -13.66 23.09 -6.14
CA GLU A 108 -12.24 22.93 -5.80
C GLU A 108 -11.56 21.85 -6.64
N ILE A 109 -12.33 20.98 -7.28
CA ILE A 109 -11.81 19.92 -8.14
C ILE A 109 -11.38 20.56 -9.47
N PRO A 110 -10.12 20.33 -9.94
CA PRO A 110 -9.68 20.82 -11.24
C PRO A 110 -10.64 20.36 -12.34
N ALA A 111 -10.95 21.26 -13.29
CA ALA A 111 -11.97 21.01 -14.31
C ALA A 111 -11.75 19.71 -15.09
N ALA A 112 -10.48 19.35 -15.31
CA ALA A 112 -10.08 18.10 -15.95
C ALA A 112 -10.54 16.85 -15.19
N PHE A 113 -10.65 16.87 -13.86
CA PHE A 113 -10.92 15.70 -13.01
C PHE A 113 -12.35 15.62 -12.47
N ARG A 114 -13.16 16.67 -12.67
CA ARG A 114 -14.56 16.74 -12.23
C ARG A 114 -15.44 15.60 -12.76
N HIS A 115 -15.11 15.06 -13.93
CA HIS A 115 -15.83 13.93 -14.52
C HIS A 115 -15.72 12.64 -13.70
N SER A 116 -14.65 12.50 -12.89
CA SER A 116 -14.40 11.34 -12.03
C SER A 116 -14.88 11.55 -10.59
N ALA A 117 -15.35 12.75 -10.26
CA ALA A 117 -15.70 13.12 -8.90
C ALA A 117 -16.98 12.43 -8.41
N LYS A 118 -16.95 11.89 -7.20
CA LYS A 118 -18.09 11.26 -6.51
C LYS A 118 -18.29 11.85 -5.11
N PRO A 119 -19.54 12.11 -4.69
CA PRO A 119 -19.81 12.53 -3.33
C PRO A 119 -19.59 11.37 -2.33
N LEU A 120 -18.96 11.67 -1.20
CA LEU A 120 -18.84 10.81 -0.02
C LEU A 120 -19.90 11.23 1.01
N GLY A 121 -20.79 10.30 1.36
CA GLY A 121 -21.82 10.54 2.37
C GLY A 121 -23.26 10.41 1.87
N GLN A 122 -23.52 9.50 0.93
CA GLN A 122 -24.87 8.97 0.68
C GLN A 122 -24.93 7.51 1.13
#